data_AF-A0A8J7JBG6-F1
#
_entry.id   AF-A0A8J7JBG6-F1
#
_cell.length_a   1.000
_cell.length_b   1.000
_cell.length_c   1.000
_cell.angle_alpha   90.00
_cell.angle_beta   90.00
_cell.angle_gamma   90.00
#
_symmetry.space_group_name_H-M   'P 1'
#
loop_
_entity.id
_entity.type
_entity.pdbx_description
1 polymer ?
#
loop_
_entity_poly.entity_id
_entity_poly.type
_entity_poly.pdbx_seq_one_letter_code
_entity_poly.pdbx_strand_id
1 'polypeptide(L)'
;MIVDTSAVMAIALKQVGWQRLYELALDAPVLLMSGGTLQELLVVAWRKGVSAEVDELLIILDLDYVAVDADLARSGARLYQQYGKGGDHAAQLNYGDCFAAALSITRQLPLLYTGEDFKAAGF
;
A
#
# COMPACT_ATOMS: atom_id res chain seq x y z
N MET A 1 11.05 1.11 2.19
CA MET A 1 9.89 0.22 1.99
C MET A 1 8.71 1.08 1.60
N ILE A 2 7.86 0.60 0.69
CA ILE A 2 6.59 1.23 0.35
C ILE A 2 5.50 0.62 1.22
N VAL A 3 4.59 1.42 1.76
CA VAL A 3 3.51 0.94 2.62
C VAL A 3 2.17 1.04 1.90
N ASP A 4 1.46 -0.08 1.80
CA ASP A 4 0.12 -0.16 1.23
C ASP A 4 -0.98 0.06 2.28
N THR A 5 -2.17 0.47 1.81
CA THR A 5 -3.39 0.61 2.62
C THR A 5 -3.67 -0.65 3.46
N SER A 6 -3.53 -1.83 2.86
CA SER A 6 -3.83 -3.10 3.51
C SER A 6 -2.96 -3.37 4.74
N ALA A 7 -1.68 -2.97 4.71
CA ALA A 7 -0.77 -3.14 5.83
C ALA A 7 -1.12 -2.21 7.00
N VAL A 8 -1.37 -0.93 6.72
CA VAL A 8 -1.78 0.06 7.75
C VAL A 8 -3.09 -0.37 8.40
N MET A 9 -4.08 -0.78 7.60
CA MET A 9 -5.36 -1.24 8.12
C MET A 9 -5.24 -2.52 8.95
N ALA A 10 -4.36 -3.45 8.58
CA ALA A 10 -4.10 -4.65 9.37
C ALA A 10 -3.50 -4.32 10.75
N ILE A 11 -2.59 -3.34 10.80
CA ILE A 11 -2.01 -2.83 12.05
C ILE A 11 -3.06 -2.12 12.91
N ALA A 12 -3.77 -1.15 12.34
CA ALA A 12 -4.78 -0.37 13.05
C ALA A 12 -5.90 -1.25 13.62
N LEU A 13 -6.34 -2.27 12.87
CA LEU A 13 -7.39 -3.20 13.28
C LEU A 13 -6.87 -4.40 14.10
N LYS A 14 -5.56 -4.46 14.39
CA LYS A 14 -4.92 -5.57 15.10
C LYS A 14 -5.27 -6.94 14.52
N GLN A 15 -5.28 -7.06 13.20
CA GLN A 15 -5.57 -8.31 12.49
C GLN A 15 -4.48 -9.36 12.74
N VAL A 16 -4.77 -10.65 12.54
CA VAL A 16 -3.77 -11.71 12.71
C VAL A 16 -2.50 -11.39 11.90
N GLY A 17 -1.34 -11.39 12.57
CA GLY A 17 -0.05 -11.06 11.95
C GLY A 17 0.34 -9.57 11.98
N TRP A 18 -0.48 -8.70 12.57
CA TRP A 18 -0.22 -7.26 12.61
C TRP A 18 1.11 -6.88 13.26
N GLN A 19 1.54 -7.61 14.30
CA GLN A 19 2.79 -7.32 15.01
C GLN A 19 3.99 -7.42 14.06
N ARG A 20 3.99 -8.44 13.19
CA ARG A 20 5.07 -8.62 12.23
C ARG A 20 5.13 -7.51 11.19
N LEU A 21 3.97 -7.02 10.73
CA LEU A 21 3.89 -5.88 9.81
C LEU A 21 4.42 -4.62 10.47
N TYR A 22 4.05 -4.40 11.74
CA TYR A 22 4.47 -3.25 12.52
C TYR A 22 5.99 -3.26 12.77
N GLU A 23 6.55 -4.40 13.16
CA GLU A 23 8.02 -4.58 13.31
C GLU A 23 8.75 -4.31 11.99
N LEU A 24 8.28 -4.88 10.88
CA LEU A 24 8.88 -4.66 9.55
C LEU A 24 8.85 -3.19 9.14
N ALA A 25 7.79 -2.46 9.48
CA ALA A 25 7.70 -1.03 9.23
C ALA A 25 8.73 -0.25 10.08
N LEU A 26 8.80 -0.51 11.39
CA LEU A 26 9.73 0.17 12.29
C LEU A 26 11.21 -0.11 11.98
N ASP A 27 11.53 -1.32 11.50
CA ASP A 27 12.90 -1.70 11.13
C ASP A 27 13.32 -1.16 9.74
N ALA A 28 12.38 -0.63 8.95
CA ALA A 28 12.68 -0.14 7.62
C ALA A 28 13.46 1.19 7.68
N PRO A 29 14.56 1.33 6.94
CA PRO A 29 15.37 2.56 6.96
C PRO A 29 14.66 3.77 6.32
N VAL A 30 13.62 3.52 5.54
CA VAL A 30 12.78 4.53 4.90
C VAL A 30 11.38 3.95 4.72
N LEU A 31 10.36 4.75 5.00
CA LEU A 31 8.97 4.40 4.78
C LEU A 31 8.34 5.44 3.86
N LEU A 32 7.89 4.98 2.69
CA LEU A 32 7.21 5.84 1.72
C LEU A 32 5.78 5.35 1.48
N MET A 33 4.87 6.27 1.19
CA MET A 33 3.52 5.95 0.73
C MET A 33 3.14 6.83 -0.45
N SER A 34 2.48 6.27 -1.45
CA SER A 34 1.93 7.06 -2.55
C SER A 34 0.77 7.92 -2.06
N GLY A 35 0.65 9.17 -2.54
CA GLY A 35 -0.49 10.03 -2.23
C GLY A 35 -1.83 9.41 -2.64
N GLY A 36 -1.85 8.59 -3.69
CA GLY A 36 -3.05 7.83 -4.09
C GLY A 36 -3.42 6.74 -3.07
N THR A 37 -2.42 6.03 -2.54
CA THR A 37 -2.59 5.06 -1.45
C THR A 37 -3.02 5.73 -0.15
N LEU A 38 -2.47 6.89 0.20
CA LEU A 38 -2.91 7.68 1.35
C LEU A 38 -4.39 8.07 1.23
N GLN A 39 -4.82 8.55 0.06
CA GLN A 39 -6.23 8.89 -0.18
C GLN A 39 -7.14 7.67 0.03
N GLU A 40 -6.77 6.51 -0.51
CA GLU A 40 -7.53 5.27 -0.31
C GLU A 40 -7.58 4.88 1.16
N LEU A 41 -6.44 4.87 1.85
CA LEU A 41 -6.33 4.55 3.27
C LEU A 41 -7.25 5.41 4.12
N LEU A 42 -7.23 6.75 3.94
CA LEU A 42 -8.07 7.66 4.73
C LEU A 42 -9.56 7.42 4.49
N VAL A 43 -9.97 7.14 3.24
CA VAL A 43 -11.35 6.77 2.92
C VAL A 43 -11.74 5.45 3.56
N VAL A 44 -10.88 4.43 3.50
CA VAL A 44 -11.13 3.11 4.10
C VAL A 44 -11.21 3.20 5.62
N ALA A 45 -10.28 3.94 6.26
CA ALA A 45 -10.25 4.17 7.69
C ALA A 45 -11.54 4.84 8.18
N TRP A 46 -11.99 5.90 7.50
CA TRP A 46 -13.26 6.56 7.81
C TRP A 46 -14.45 5.61 7.69
N ARG A 47 -14.54 4.83 6.60
CA ARG A 47 -15.62 3.86 6.40
C ARG A 47 -15.64 2.75 7.45
N LYS A 48 -14.50 2.45 8.06
CA LYS A 48 -14.35 1.44 9.12
C LYS A 48 -14.44 2.02 10.53
N GLY A 49 -14.51 3.35 10.68
CA GLY A 49 -14.60 4.02 11.97
C GLY A 49 -13.30 4.00 12.77
N VAL A 50 -12.14 3.94 12.10
CA VAL A 50 -10.81 3.83 12.74
C VAL A 50 -9.85 4.94 12.30
N SER A 51 -10.39 6.12 11.97
CA SER A 51 -9.58 7.26 11.52
C SER A 51 -8.56 7.69 12.56
N ALA A 52 -8.93 7.71 13.85
CA ALA A 52 -8.03 8.16 14.92
C ALA A 52 -6.83 7.20 15.09
N GLU A 53 -7.06 5.89 15.04
CA GLU A 53 -6.03 4.87 15.12
C GLU A 53 -5.08 4.92 13.91
N VAL A 54 -5.63 5.18 12.72
CA VAL A 54 -4.81 5.35 11.51
C VAL A 54 -3.99 6.63 11.58
N ASP A 55 -4.57 7.76 12.00
CA ASP A 55 -3.84 9.03 12.14
C ASP A 55 -2.69 8.91 13.15
N GLU A 56 -2.93 8.27 14.31
CA GLU A 56 -1.88 7.99 15.30
C GLU A 56 -0.77 7.12 14.70
N LEU A 57 -1.12 6.07 13.95
CA LEU A 57 -0.16 5.19 13.31
C LEU A 57 0.67 5.90 12.23
N LEU A 58 0.06 6.76 11.41
CA LEU A 58 0.77 7.55 10.40
C LEU A 58 1.80 8.50 11.03
N ILE A 59 1.50 9.06 12.22
CA ILE A 59 2.44 9.88 12.99
C ILE A 59 3.59 9.02 13.54
N ILE A 60 3.28 7.86 14.13
CA ILE A 60 4.29 6.97 14.71
C ILE A 60 5.26 6.43 13.65
N LEU A 61 4.73 6.07 12.48
CA LEU A 61 5.53 5.51 11.38
C LEU A 61 6.32 6.57 10.60
N ASP A 62 6.06 7.87 10.81
CA ASP A 62 6.76 8.98 10.14
C ASP A 62 6.89 8.78 8.62
N LEU A 63 5.74 8.52 7.98
CA LEU A 63 5.67 8.19 6.55
C LEU A 63 5.95 9.41 5.65
N ASP A 64 6.86 9.23 4.70
CA ASP A 64 7.08 10.20 3.63
C ASP A 64 6.11 9.94 2.46
N TYR A 65 5.32 10.96 2.11
CA TYR A 65 4.33 10.86 1.04
C TYR A 65 4.89 11.28 -0.31
N VAL A 66 4.75 10.41 -1.32
CA VAL A 66 5.17 10.67 -2.70
C VAL A 66 3.96 11.02 -3.55
N ALA A 67 3.98 12.20 -4.18
CA ALA A 67 2.92 12.64 -5.07
C ALA A 67 2.74 11.72 -6.29
N VAL A 68 1.50 11.58 -6.76
CA VAL A 68 1.20 10.87 -8.01
C VAL A 68 1.41 11.81 -9.18
N ASP A 69 2.57 11.71 -9.83
CA ASP A 69 2.84 12.41 -11.08
C ASP A 69 2.43 11.58 -12.31
N ALA A 70 2.66 12.15 -13.51
CA ALA A 70 2.30 11.51 -14.76
C ALA A 70 3.06 10.19 -15.00
N ASP A 71 4.30 10.07 -14.53
CA ASP A 71 5.12 8.87 -14.75
C ASP A 71 4.69 7.73 -13.82
N LEU A 72 4.37 8.05 -12.57
CA LEU A 72 3.79 7.10 -11.62
C LEU A 72 2.42 6.63 -12.11
N ALA A 73 1.57 7.55 -12.59
CA ALA A 73 0.26 7.21 -13.14
C ALA A 73 0.36 6.28 -14.37
N ARG A 74 1.27 6.56 -15.31
CA ARG A 74 1.50 5.68 -16.47
C ARG A 74 2.05 4.32 -16.06
N SER A 75 2.91 4.29 -15.03
CA SER A 75 3.45 3.03 -14.49
C SER A 75 2.36 2.18 -13.84
N GLY A 76 1.49 2.80 -13.04
CA GLY A 76 0.31 2.13 -12.46
C GLY A 76 -0.64 1.58 -13.53
N ALA A 77 -0.91 2.36 -14.59
CA ALA A 77 -1.76 1.89 -15.69
C ALA A 77 -1.18 0.65 -16.40
N ARG A 78 0.15 0.59 -16.61
CA ARG A 78 0.81 -0.60 -17.18
C ARG A 78 0.68 -1.81 -16.25
N LEU A 79 0.81 -1.62 -14.94
CA LEU A 79 0.62 -2.69 -13.96
C LEU A 79 -0.81 -3.21 -13.96
N TYR A 80 -1.81 -2.32 -14.02
CA TYR A 80 -3.21 -2.74 -14.11
C TYR A 80 -3.50 -3.52 -15.39
N GLN A 81 -2.90 -3.15 -16.54
CA GLN A 81 -3.06 -3.91 -17.78
C GLN A 81 -2.50 -5.35 -17.66
N GLN A 82 -1.47 -5.55 -16.84
CA GLN A 82 -0.80 -6.83 -16.69
C GLN A 82 -1.39 -7.71 -15.58
N TYR A 83 -1.77 -7.10 -14.46
CA TYR A 83 -2.11 -7.77 -13.20
C TYR A 83 -3.47 -7.35 -12.63
N GLY A 84 -4.19 -6.49 -13.35
CA GLY A 84 -5.40 -5.86 -12.87
C GLY A 84 -6.59 -6.82 -12.82
N LYS A 85 -7.50 -6.52 -11.90
CA LYS A 85 -8.74 -7.27 -11.70
C LYS A 85 -9.57 -7.31 -12.99
N GLY A 86 -10.10 -8.49 -13.28
CA GLY A 86 -10.92 -8.74 -14.48
C GLY A 86 -10.14 -9.19 -15.72
N GLY A 87 -8.82 -9.33 -15.62
CA GLY A 87 -8.00 -10.05 -16.59
C GLY A 87 -7.80 -11.53 -16.25
N ASP A 88 -7.08 -12.25 -17.12
CA ASP A 88 -6.78 -13.69 -16.98
C ASP A 88 -5.58 -13.99 -16.05
N HIS A 89 -5.01 -12.98 -15.40
CA HIS A 89 -3.86 -13.14 -14.51
C HIS A 89 -4.28 -13.62 -13.11
N ALA A 90 -3.44 -14.40 -12.42
CA ALA A 90 -3.72 -14.88 -11.07
C ALA A 90 -3.79 -13.74 -10.04
N ALA A 91 -2.90 -12.75 -10.19
CA ALA A 91 -3.02 -11.46 -9.51
C ALA A 91 -4.29 -10.73 -9.96
N GLN A 92 -4.99 -10.10 -9.02
CA GLN A 92 -6.22 -9.37 -9.27
C GLN A 92 -6.14 -7.95 -8.68
N LEU A 93 -5.04 -7.25 -8.98
CA LEU A 93 -4.79 -5.89 -8.46
C LEU A 93 -5.95 -4.95 -8.79
N ASN A 94 -6.44 -4.24 -7.80
CA ASN A 94 -7.43 -3.20 -7.99
C ASN A 94 -6.78 -1.85 -8.41
N TYR A 95 -7.59 -0.83 -8.66
CA TYR A 95 -7.11 0.49 -9.06
C TYR A 95 -6.22 1.16 -8.01
N GLY A 96 -6.57 1.02 -6.72
CA GLY A 96 -5.80 1.55 -5.59
C GLY A 96 -4.44 0.87 -5.44
N ASP A 97 -4.40 -0.45 -5.57
CA ASP A 97 -3.17 -1.26 -5.48
C ASP A 97 -2.07 -0.77 -6.44
N CYS A 98 -2.47 -0.23 -7.59
CA CYS A 98 -1.54 0.28 -8.61
C CYS A 98 -0.69 1.44 -8.12
N PHE A 99 -1.16 2.26 -7.18
CA PHE A 99 -0.38 3.37 -6.63
C PHE A 99 0.80 2.88 -5.81
N ALA A 100 0.57 1.89 -4.93
CA ALA A 100 1.58 1.28 -4.09
C ALA A 100 2.55 0.43 -4.93
N ALA A 101 2.02 -0.39 -5.83
CA ALA A 101 2.79 -1.23 -6.75
C ALA A 101 3.71 -0.41 -7.67
N ALA A 102 3.18 0.65 -8.29
CA ALA A 102 3.97 1.52 -9.16
C ALA A 102 5.09 2.23 -8.39
N LEU A 103 4.81 2.69 -7.16
CA LEU A 103 5.82 3.35 -6.35
C LEU A 103 6.93 2.38 -5.93
N SER A 104 6.56 1.15 -5.56
CA SER A 104 7.51 0.09 -5.21
C SER A 104 8.47 -0.22 -6.35
N ILE A 105 7.95 -0.42 -7.57
CA ILE A 105 8.79 -0.70 -8.75
C ILE A 105 9.66 0.50 -9.11
N THR A 106 9.10 1.71 -9.14
CA THR A 106 9.84 2.91 -9.55
C THR A 106 10.93 3.33 -8.56
N ARG A 107 10.74 3.06 -7.26
CA ARG A 107 11.73 3.32 -6.21
C ARG A 107 12.63 2.13 -5.90
N GLN A 108 12.35 0.96 -6.49
CA GLN A 108 13.05 -0.29 -6.19
C GLN A 108 13.08 -0.61 -4.68
N LEU A 109 11.96 -0.35 -4.01
CA LEU A 109 11.79 -0.60 -2.58
C LEU A 109 10.75 -1.69 -2.37
N PRO A 110 10.94 -2.58 -1.37
CA PRO A 110 9.98 -3.64 -1.07
C PRO A 110 8.64 -3.05 -0.65
N LEU A 111 7.56 -3.76 -0.95
CA LEU A 111 6.19 -3.36 -0.61
C LEU A 111 5.72 -4.09 0.66
N LEU A 112 5.16 -3.35 1.61
CA LEU A 112 4.49 -3.88 2.80
C LEU A 112 2.98 -3.91 2.55
N TYR A 113 2.41 -5.10 2.49
CA TYR A 113 1.00 -5.34 2.19
C TYR A 113 0.47 -6.57 2.94
N THR A 114 -0.85 -6.76 2.88
CA THR A 114 -1.49 -8.05 3.23
C THR A 114 -2.30 -8.58 2.05
N GLY A 115 -2.58 -9.88 2.06
CA GLY A 115 -3.32 -10.55 0.98
C GLY A 115 -2.41 -11.19 -0.08
N GLU A 116 -3.04 -11.82 -1.08
CA GLU A 116 -2.34 -12.63 -2.09
C GLU A 116 -2.18 -11.91 -3.45
N ASP A 117 -2.88 -10.79 -3.67
CA ASP A 117 -2.92 -10.15 -4.99
C ASP A 117 -1.55 -9.61 -5.44
N PHE A 118 -0.85 -8.88 -4.55
CA PHE A 118 0.51 -8.41 -4.78
C PHE A 118 1.51 -9.57 -4.90
N LYS A 119 1.37 -10.60 -4.07
CA LYS A 119 2.23 -11.80 -4.11
C LYS A 119 2.13 -12.54 -5.43
N ALA A 120 0.92 -12.67 -5.97
CA ALA A 120 0.68 -13.26 -7.29
C ALA A 120 1.23 -12.39 -8.42
N ALA A 121 1.42 -11.08 -8.21
CA ALA A 121 2.08 -10.16 -9.14
C ALA A 121 3.62 -10.11 -8.96
N GLY A 122 4.18 -10.83 -7.98
CA GLY A 122 5.62 -10.96 -7.76
C GLY A 122 6.23 -9.89 -6.84
N PHE A 123 5.43 -9.24 -6.00
CA PHE A 123 5.88 -8.29 -4.97
C PHE A 123 6.28 -8.97 -3.66
#